data_AF-A0A661IB71-F1
#
_entry.id   AF-A0A661IB71-F1
#
_cell.length_a   1.000
_cell.length_b   1.000
_cell.length_c   1.000
_cell.angle_alpha   90.00
_cell.angle_beta   90.00
_cell.angle_gamma   90.00
#
_symmetry.space_group_name_H-M   'P 1'
#
loop_
_entity.id
_entity.type
_entity.pdbx_description
1 polymer ?
#
loop_
_entity_poly.entity_id
_entity_poly.type
_entity_poly.pdbx_seq_one_letter_code
_entity_poly.pdbx_strand_id
1 'polypeptide(L)'
;MKLEDKIDLILEKLDTFLGKNNHKAIEWIDVSSVADSKKLTTDAVRKQLKNGDFEEGIDFKYNGSKIQVHQGAIGRIQRKRRSLNG
;
A
#
# COMPACT_ATOMS: atom_id res chain seq x y z
N MET A 1 26.31 34.37 -16.32
CA MET A 1 25.11 33.55 -16.10
C MET A 1 23.93 34.49 -15.94
N LYS A 2 23.00 34.44 -16.89
CA LYS A 2 21.78 35.24 -16.91
C LYS A 2 20.75 34.67 -15.93
N LEU A 3 19.69 35.42 -15.68
CA LEU A 3 18.60 34.97 -14.81
C LEU A 3 17.91 33.73 -15.40
N GLU A 4 17.80 33.66 -16.72
CA GLU A 4 17.22 32.50 -17.44
C GLU A 4 18.01 31.21 -17.15
N ASP A 5 19.35 31.26 -17.25
CA ASP A 5 20.22 30.12 -16.95
C ASP A 5 20.03 29.59 -15.51
N LYS A 6 19.72 30.49 -14.55
CA LYS A 6 19.46 30.09 -13.16
C LYS A 6 18.11 29.42 -13.00
N ILE A 7 17.10 29.85 -13.75
CA ILE A 7 15.76 29.26 -13.74
C ILE A 7 15.84 27.84 -14.29
N ASP A 8 16.52 27.64 -15.42
CA ASP A 8 16.68 26.32 -16.05
C ASP A 8 17.41 25.35 -15.12
N LEU A 9 18.49 25.81 -14.46
CA LEU A 9 19.22 25.00 -13.49
C LEU A 9 18.37 24.62 -12.26
N ILE A 10 17.45 25.49 -11.83
CA ILE A 10 16.55 25.20 -10.71
C ILE A 10 15.50 24.16 -11.12
N LEU A 11 14.96 24.27 -12.33
CA LEU A 11 13.98 23.31 -12.87
C LEU A 11 14.61 21.92 -13.02
N GLU A 12 15.81 21.82 -13.56
CA GLU A 12 16.52 20.54 -13.71
C GLU A 12 16.78 19.85 -12.36
N LYS A 13 17.15 20.64 -11.33
CA LYS A 13 17.35 20.13 -9.97
C LYS A 13 16.04 19.68 -9.33
N LEU A 14 14.94 20.38 -9.59
CA LEU A 14 13.60 20.00 -9.13
C LEU A 14 13.15 18.69 -9.76
N ASP A 15 13.27 18.53 -11.08
CA ASP A 15 12.93 17.27 -11.75
C ASP A 15 13.81 16.12 -11.28
N THR A 16 15.10 16.36 -11.06
CA THR A 16 16.01 15.39 -10.49
C THR A 16 15.61 15.03 -9.05
N PHE A 17 15.22 16.02 -8.24
CA PHE A 17 14.80 15.80 -6.86
C PHE A 17 13.47 15.04 -6.80
N LEU A 18 12.47 15.40 -7.62
CA LEU A 18 11.18 14.73 -7.70
C LEU A 18 11.30 13.33 -8.30
N GLY A 19 12.11 13.14 -9.34
CA GLY A 19 12.37 11.83 -9.95
C GLY A 19 13.17 10.89 -9.05
N LYS A 20 14.11 11.42 -8.25
CA LYS A 20 14.86 10.62 -7.25
C LYS A 20 14.03 10.35 -6.00
N ASN A 21 13.17 11.29 -5.61
CA ASN A 21 12.16 11.10 -4.58
C ASN A 21 10.91 10.44 -5.16
N ASN A 22 11.13 9.26 -5.75
CA ASN A 22 10.14 8.19 -5.80
C ASN A 22 9.80 7.74 -4.36
N HIS A 23 9.38 8.67 -3.50
CA HIS A 23 8.50 8.37 -2.37
C HIS A 23 7.27 7.78 -3.04
N LYS A 24 7.29 6.48 -3.31
CA LYS A 24 6.11 5.73 -3.68
C LYS A 24 5.10 6.09 -2.60
N ALA A 25 4.14 6.93 -2.97
CA ALA A 25 3.12 7.39 -2.05
C ALA A 25 2.62 6.14 -1.34
N ILE A 26 2.50 6.19 0.00
CA ILE A 26 2.02 5.03 0.72
C ILE A 26 0.61 4.74 0.22
N GLU A 27 0.49 3.68 -0.57
CA GLU A 27 -0.78 3.31 -1.16
C GLU A 27 -1.59 2.53 -0.13
N TRP A 28 -2.73 3.11 0.23
CA TRP A 28 -3.79 2.46 0.99
C TRP A 28 -4.79 1.88 -0.01
N ILE A 29 -4.87 0.56 -0.06
CA ILE A 29 -5.63 -0.16 -1.08
C ILE A 29 -6.89 -0.76 -0.46
N ASP A 30 -8.04 -0.59 -1.12
CA ASP A 30 -9.31 -1.15 -0.63
C ASP A 30 -9.23 -2.68 -0.47
N VAL A 31 -9.81 -3.19 0.61
CA VAL A 31 -9.77 -4.62 0.96
C VAL A 31 -10.32 -5.53 -0.15
N SER A 32 -11.26 -5.04 -0.97
CA SER A 32 -11.77 -5.75 -2.15
C SER A 32 -10.68 -5.95 -3.21
N SER A 33 -9.93 -4.90 -3.53
CA SER A 33 -8.83 -4.98 -4.51
C SER A 33 -7.70 -5.89 -4.01
N VAL A 34 -7.44 -5.90 -2.70
CA VAL A 34 -6.51 -6.86 -2.10
C VAL A 34 -7.03 -8.29 -2.21
N ALA A 35 -8.32 -8.51 -1.97
CA ALA A 35 -8.94 -9.82 -2.11
C ALA A 35 -8.83 -10.34 -3.56
N ASP A 36 -9.12 -9.49 -4.55
CA ASP A 36 -9.01 -9.82 -5.97
C ASP A 36 -7.56 -10.19 -6.36
N SER A 37 -6.58 -9.35 -6.00
CA SER A 37 -5.17 -9.61 -6.29
C SER A 37 -4.64 -10.90 -5.64
N LYS A 38 -5.16 -11.26 -4.46
CA LYS A 38 -4.79 -12.47 -3.72
C LYS A 38 -5.64 -13.69 -4.06
N LYS A 39 -6.65 -13.56 -4.92
CA LYS A 39 -7.65 -14.60 -5.22
C LYS A 39 -8.26 -15.16 -3.93
N LEU A 40 -8.67 -14.26 -3.03
CA LEU A 40 -9.33 -14.54 -1.75
C LEU A 40 -10.71 -13.87 -1.75
N THR A 41 -11.58 -14.26 -0.82
CA THR A 41 -12.78 -13.46 -0.55
C THR A 41 -12.43 -12.28 0.35
N THR A 42 -13.16 -11.18 0.21
CA THR A 42 -13.01 -10.00 1.09
C THR A 42 -13.10 -10.39 2.57
N ASP A 43 -13.98 -11.33 2.89
CA ASP A 43 -14.19 -11.82 4.24
C ASP A 43 -13.00 -12.61 4.79
N ALA A 44 -12.32 -13.40 3.93
CA ALA A 44 -11.09 -14.09 4.30
C ALA A 44 -9.95 -13.11 4.60
N VAL A 45 -9.85 -12.01 3.84
CA VAL A 45 -8.87 -10.95 4.11
C VAL A 45 -9.21 -10.22 5.41
N ARG A 46 -10.48 -9.86 5.65
CA ARG A 46 -10.94 -9.24 6.90
C ARG A 46 -10.63 -10.09 8.12
N LYS A 47 -10.85 -11.40 8.04
CA LYS A 47 -10.52 -12.34 9.13
C LYS A 47 -9.03 -12.40 9.42
N GLN A 48 -8.19 -12.31 8.38
CA GLN A 48 -6.73 -12.24 8.57
C GLN A 48 -6.32 -10.94 9.24
N LEU A 49 -6.80 -9.78 8.78
CA LEU A 49 -6.46 -8.50 9.40
C LEU A 49 -6.84 -8.43 10.89
N LYS A 50 -7.84 -9.21 11.33
CA LYS A 50 -8.33 -9.26 12.70
C LYS A 50 -7.75 -10.40 13.55
N ASN A 51 -6.82 -11.20 13.04
CA ASN A 51 -6.33 -12.40 13.74
C ASN A 51 -5.16 -12.15 14.72
N GLY A 52 -4.73 -10.90 14.89
CA GLY A 52 -3.62 -10.50 15.78
C GLY A 52 -2.26 -10.34 15.08
N ASP A 53 -2.11 -10.78 13.82
CA ASP A 53 -0.85 -10.65 13.06
C ASP A 53 -0.70 -9.29 12.34
N PHE A 54 -1.71 -8.43 12.45
CA PHE A 54 -1.79 -7.13 11.79
C PHE A 54 -2.25 -6.05 12.78
N GLU A 55 -1.69 -4.85 12.64
CA GLU A 55 -1.99 -3.72 13.52
C GLU A 55 -2.88 -2.67 12.84
N GLU A 56 -3.96 -2.26 13.51
CA GLU A 56 -4.84 -1.20 13.02
C GLU A 56 -4.13 0.17 13.10
N GLY A 57 -4.25 0.98 12.05
CA GLY A 57 -3.54 2.25 11.89
C GLY A 57 -2.19 2.12 11.17
N ILE A 58 -1.57 0.94 11.23
CA ILE A 58 -0.29 0.65 10.55
C ILE A 58 -0.53 -0.21 9.30
N ASP A 59 -1.15 -1.37 9.48
CA ASP A 59 -1.30 -2.39 8.44
C ASP A 59 -2.63 -2.30 7.70
N PHE A 60 -3.67 -1.87 8.42
CA PHE A 60 -4.97 -1.59 7.85
C PHE A 60 -5.64 -0.46 8.63
N LYS A 61 -6.61 0.20 8.02
CA LYS A 61 -7.43 1.23 8.67
C LYS A 61 -8.84 1.23 8.16
N TYR A 62 -9.74 1.81 8.93
CA TYR A 62 -11.10 2.12 8.49
C TYR A 62 -11.14 3.49 7.82
N ASN A 63 -11.74 3.54 6.63
CA ASN A 63 -12.11 4.77 5.94
C ASN A 63 -13.64 4.77 5.80
N GLY A 64 -14.31 5.31 6.82
CA GLY A 64 -15.75 5.15 7.01
C GLY A 64 -16.12 3.67 7.22
N SER A 65 -16.97 3.12 6.36
CA SER A 65 -17.37 1.71 6.40
C SER A 65 -16.42 0.77 5.64
N LYS A 66 -15.43 1.32 4.93
CA LYS A 66 -14.47 0.55 4.14
C LYS A 66 -13.20 0.26 4.93
N ILE A 67 -12.55 -0.86 4.63
CA ILE A 67 -11.22 -1.19 5.15
C ILE A 67 -10.22 -0.98 4.02
N GLN A 68 -9.14 -0.28 4.33
CA GLN A 68 -8.00 -0.10 3.45
C GLN A 68 -6.78 -0.77 4.08
N VAL A 69 -5.96 -1.38 3.23
CA VAL A 69 -4.76 -2.12 3.63
C VAL A 69 -3.54 -1.35 3.16
N HIS A 70 -2.58 -1.19 4.05
CA HIS A 70 -1.29 -0.59 3.72
C HIS A 70 -0.53 -1.48 2.74
N GLN A 71 0.07 -0.91 1.71
CA GLN A 71 0.83 -1.67 0.69
C GLN A 71 1.83 -2.67 1.28
N GLY A 72 2.50 -2.33 2.40
CA GLY A 72 3.46 -3.20 3.07
C GLY A 72 2.83 -4.42 3.77
N ALA A 73 1.54 -4.36 4.12
CA ALA A 73 0.83 -5.48 4.72
C ALA A 73 0.31 -6.48 3.67
N ILE A 74 0.13 -6.06 2.41
CA ILE A 74 -0.41 -6.92 1.35
C ILE A 74 0.43 -8.18 1.13
N GLY A 75 1.75 -8.09 1.25
CA GLY A 75 2.65 -9.24 1.13
C GLY A 75 2.37 -10.35 2.15
N ARG A 76 1.94 -9.98 3.36
CA ARG A 76 1.65 -10.90 4.47
C ARG A 76 0.27 -11.56 4.37
N ILE A 77 -0.65 -11.00 3.57
CA ILE A 77 -1.96 -11.63 3.31
C ILE A 77 -1.76 -12.85 2.41
N GLN A 78 -2.15 -14.01 2.93
CA GLN A 78 -1.92 -15.31 2.30
C GLN A 78 -3.16 -16.19 2.33
N ARG A 79 -3.24 -17.10 1.36
CA ARG A 79 -4.25 -18.16 1.42
C ARG A 79 -3.85 -19.15 2.49
N LYS A 80 -4.62 -19.23 3.59
CA LYS A 80 -4.47 -20.36 4.54
C LYS A 80 -4.73 -21.65 3.77
N ARG A 81 -3.71 -22.51 3.66
CA ARG A 81 -3.91 -23.89 3.21
C ARG A 81 -4.86 -24.53 4.21
N ARG A 82 -5.93 -25.18 3.74
CA ARG A 82 -6.71 -26.09 4.59
C ARG A 82 -5.69 -27.10 5.12
N SER A 83 -5.51 -27.15 6.43
CA SER A 83 -4.79 -28.27 7.03
C SER A 83 -5.62 -29.49 6.67
N LEU A 84 -4.99 -30.43 5.95
CA LEU A 84 -5.47 -31.78 5.79
C LEU A 84 -5.31 -32.45 7.15
N ASN A 85 -6.16 -32.11 8.10
CA ASN A 85 -6.35 -32.96 9.27
C ASN A 85 -7.57 -33.82 8.94
N GLY A 86 -7.27 -35.06 8.57
CA GLY A 86 -8.23 -36.15 8.52
C GLY A 86 -8.60 -36.64 9.91
#